data_AF-A0A1H4HRN1-F1
#
_entry.id   AF-A0A1H4HRN1-F1
#
_cell.length_a   1.000
_cell.length_b   1.000
_cell.length_c   1.000
_cell.angle_alpha   90.00
_cell.angle_beta   90.00
_cell.angle_gamma   90.00
#
_symmetry.space_group_name_H-M   'P 1'
#
loop_
_entity.id
_entity.type
_entity.pdbx_description
1 polymer ?
#
loop_
_entity_poly.entity_id
_entity_poly.type
_entity_poly.pdbx_seq_one_letter_code
_entity_poly.pdbx_strand_id
1 'polypeptide(L)'
;MVLLALAEPCASESSIGTRSAAAHIAFRVNVPPVLKVLGVTPTVGGLEYRVWTNMKSIVIDGKEYRFTRVGEATLLVPSSDATFIVHGL
;
A
#
# COMPACT_ATOMS: atom_id res chain seq x y z
N MET A 1 51.23 -6.67 62.61
CA MET A 1 51.92 -6.19 61.40
C MET A 1 50.92 -6.30 60.26
N VAL A 2 50.47 -5.17 59.75
CA VAL A 2 49.37 -5.02 58.78
C VAL A 2 49.91 -5.28 57.37
N LEU A 3 49.26 -6.13 56.57
CA LEU A 3 49.46 -6.15 55.12
C LEU A 3 48.14 -5.77 54.44
N LEU A 4 48.21 -4.65 53.72
CA LEU A 4 47.10 -3.97 53.06
C LEU A 4 46.48 -4.82 51.95
N ALA A 5 45.15 -4.83 51.91
CA ALA A 5 44.38 -5.24 50.74
C ALA A 5 44.71 -4.31 49.56
N LEU A 6 45.36 -4.85 48.52
CA LEU A 6 45.50 -4.17 47.24
C LEU A 6 44.14 -4.21 46.55
N ALA A 7 43.35 -3.15 46.72
CA ALA A 7 42.22 -2.88 45.85
C ALA A 7 42.79 -2.44 44.49
N GLU A 8 42.79 -3.33 43.51
CA GLU A 8 42.99 -2.94 42.12
C GLU A 8 41.83 -2.02 41.72
N PRO A 9 42.08 -0.77 41.27
CA PRO A 9 41.04 -0.03 40.59
C PRO A 9 40.77 -0.77 39.28
N CYS A 10 39.61 -1.43 39.21
CA CYS A 10 39.04 -1.89 37.94
C CYS A 10 38.77 -0.63 37.10
N ALA A 11 39.79 -0.19 36.36
CA ALA A 11 39.67 0.84 35.35
C ALA A 11 38.94 0.22 34.16
N SER A 12 37.63 0.03 34.31
CA SER A 12 36.76 -0.05 33.14
C SER A 12 36.73 1.34 32.53
N GLU A 13 37.71 1.65 31.69
CA GLU A 13 37.57 2.72 30.70
C GLU A 13 36.39 2.34 29.81
N SER A 14 35.20 2.82 30.18
CA SER A 14 34.11 2.95 29.22
C SER A 14 34.58 4.00 28.23
N SER A 15 35.21 3.55 27.15
CA SER A 15 35.39 4.40 25.99
C SER A 15 33.97 4.80 25.57
N ILE A 16 33.57 6.03 25.89
CA ILE A 16 32.52 6.73 25.15
C ILE A 16 33.12 6.98 23.77
N GLY A 17 33.20 5.91 22.99
CA GLY A 17 33.29 6.01 21.55
C GLY A 17 31.92 6.48 21.11
N THR A 18 31.87 7.56 20.34
CA THR A 18 30.71 7.97 19.56
C THR A 18 30.43 6.90 18.50
N ARG A 19 30.03 5.70 18.92
CA ARG A 19 29.45 4.70 18.03
C ARG A 19 28.08 5.25 17.69
N SER A 20 28.02 5.94 16.55
CA SER A 20 26.76 6.29 15.90
C SER A 20 25.97 4.99 15.70
N ALA A 21 25.01 4.75 16.57
CA ALA A 21 24.04 3.70 16.41
C ALA A 21 22.99 4.21 15.41
N ALA A 22 23.09 3.80 14.15
CA ALA A 22 22.06 4.07 13.18
C ALA A 22 20.85 3.18 13.48
N ALA A 23 19.76 3.77 13.97
CA ALA A 23 18.48 3.10 14.07
C ALA A 23 17.76 3.18 12.72
N HIS A 24 17.38 2.04 12.16
CA HIS A 24 16.55 1.97 10.95
C HIS A 24 15.10 1.73 11.35
N ILE A 25 14.21 2.63 10.92
CA ILE A 25 12.77 2.46 11.09
C ILE A 25 12.16 2.25 9.69
N ALA A 26 11.46 1.13 9.51
CA ALA A 26 10.72 0.82 8.30
C ALA A 26 9.21 0.89 8.58
N PHE A 27 8.47 1.57 7.71
CA PHE A 27 7.01 1.62 7.77
C PHE A 27 6.43 0.99 6.51
N ARG A 28 5.34 0.24 6.68
CA ARG A 28 4.54 -0.31 5.58
C ARG A 28 3.10 0.17 5.73
N VAL A 29 2.57 0.79 4.68
CA VAL A 29 1.16 1.17 4.60
C VAL A 29 0.48 0.20 3.65
N ASN A 30 -0.60 -0.44 4.11
CA ASN A 30 -1.44 -1.27 3.27
C ASN A 30 -2.70 -0.48 2.90
N VAL A 31 -2.91 -0.25 1.60
CA VAL A 31 -4.08 0.45 1.08
C VAL A 31 -4.96 -0.58 0.38
N PRO A 32 -6.20 -0.82 0.85
CA PRO A 32 -7.08 -1.80 0.24
C PRO A 32 -7.54 -1.34 -1.16
N PRO A 33 -7.84 -2.27 -2.08
CA PRO A 33 -8.43 -1.94 -3.36
C PRO A 33 -9.82 -1.33 -3.18
N VAL A 34 -10.11 -0.27 -3.91
CA VAL A 34 -11.37 0.47 -3.87
C VAL A 34 -11.83 0.76 -5.29
N LEU A 35 -13.10 0.46 -5.56
CA LEU A 35 -13.81 0.87 -6.75
C LEU A 35 -15.15 1.48 -6.34
N LYS A 36 -15.45 2.68 -6.83
CA LYS A 36 -16.72 3.38 -6.58
C LYS A 36 -17.37 3.77 -7.89
N VAL A 37 -18.67 3.52 -8.04
CA VAL A 37 -19.46 4.04 -9.15
C VAL A 37 -19.93 5.45 -8.81
N LEU A 38 -19.60 6.41 -9.66
CA LEU A 38 -19.98 7.82 -9.53
C LEU A 38 -21.19 8.17 -10.41
N GLY A 39 -21.39 7.44 -11.51
CA GLY A 39 -22.52 7.63 -12.41
C GLY A 39 -22.59 6.54 -13.47
N VAL A 40 -23.77 6.40 -14.07
CA VAL A 40 -24.06 5.45 -15.14
C VAL A 40 -24.83 6.16 -16.24
N THR A 41 -24.34 6.06 -17.47
CA THR A 41 -24.98 6.63 -18.66
C THR A 41 -25.30 5.50 -19.65
N PRO A 42 -26.57 5.29 -20.02
CA PRO A 42 -26.92 4.35 -21.09
C PRO A 42 -26.38 4.82 -22.44
N THR A 43 -25.84 3.90 -23.23
CA THR A 43 -25.35 4.15 -24.58
C THR A 43 -25.88 3.10 -25.56
N VAL A 44 -25.80 3.37 -26.87
CA VAL A 44 -26.29 2.45 -27.92
C VAL A 44 -25.61 1.07 -27.87
N GLY A 45 -24.41 0.97 -27.29
CA GLY A 45 -23.63 -0.27 -27.20
C GLY A 45 -23.44 -0.85 -25.80
N GLY A 46 -24.10 -0.28 -24.77
CA GLY A 46 -23.93 -0.73 -23.39
C GLY A 46 -24.13 0.36 -22.35
N LEU A 47 -23.50 0.18 -21.19
CA LEU A 47 -23.50 1.14 -20.11
C LEU A 47 -22.11 1.78 -19.97
N GLU A 48 -22.09 3.11 -19.98
CA GLU A 48 -20.90 3.88 -19.64
C GLU A 48 -20.92 4.18 -18.14
N TYR A 49 -19.93 3.65 -17.42
CA TYR A 49 -19.75 3.88 -16.00
C TYR A 49 -18.68 4.94 -15.77
N ARG A 50 -19.01 5.96 -14.98
CA ARG A 50 -18.02 6.85 -14.39
C ARG A 50 -17.65 6.29 -13.02
N VAL A 51 -16.38 5.96 -12.82
CA VAL A 51 -15.90 5.32 -11.59
C VAL A 51 -14.73 6.08 -10.98
N TRP A 52 -14.52 5.88 -9.68
CA TRP A 52 -13.26 6.21 -9.01
C TRP A 52 -12.58 4.92 -8.53
N THR A 53 -11.29 4.76 -8.81
CA THR A 53 -10.52 3.59 -8.40
C THR A 53 -9.11 3.96 -7.95
N ASN A 54 -8.59 3.28 -6.93
CA ASN A 54 -7.16 3.37 -6.57
C ASN A 54 -6.29 2.27 -7.22
N MET A 55 -6.90 1.46 -8.10
CA MET A 55 -6.24 0.37 -8.82
C MET A 55 -5.88 0.79 -10.24
N LYS A 56 -4.83 0.18 -10.82
CA LYS A 56 -4.42 0.39 -12.22
C LYS A 56 -5.26 -0.40 -13.22
N SER A 57 -5.91 -1.46 -12.76
CA SER A 57 -6.87 -2.21 -13.55
C SER A 57 -7.91 -2.88 -12.66
N ILE A 58 -9.00 -3.31 -13.29
CA ILE A 58 -10.03 -4.15 -12.69
C ILE A 58 -10.44 -5.22 -13.70
N VAL A 59 -11.03 -6.30 -13.22
CA VAL A 59 -11.65 -7.31 -14.07
C VAL A 59 -13.16 -7.24 -13.89
N ILE A 60 -13.88 -7.08 -15.00
CA ILE A 60 -15.34 -7.13 -15.08
C ILE A 60 -15.68 -8.24 -16.07
N ASP A 61 -16.46 -9.23 -15.65
CA ASP A 61 -16.85 -10.39 -16.47
C ASP A 61 -15.68 -11.07 -17.21
N GLY A 62 -14.55 -11.22 -16.51
CA GLY A 62 -13.34 -11.83 -17.06
C GLY A 62 -12.55 -10.95 -18.03
N LYS A 63 -13.03 -9.74 -18.33
CA LYS A 63 -12.31 -8.76 -19.15
C LYS A 63 -11.54 -7.78 -18.26
N GLU A 64 -10.25 -7.66 -18.52
CA GLU A 64 -9.41 -6.65 -17.85
C GLU A 64 -9.66 -5.26 -18.45
N TYR A 65 -9.93 -4.31 -17.58
CA TYR A 65 -10.02 -2.88 -17.89
C TYR A 65 -8.84 -2.17 -17.23
N ARG A 66 -7.94 -1.64 -18.06
CA ARG A 66 -6.76 -0.89 -17.60
C ARG A 66 -7.01 0.61 -17.63
N PHE A 67 -6.58 1.29 -16.58
CA PHE A 67 -6.70 2.73 -16.44
C PHE A 67 -5.34 3.40 -16.69
N THR A 68 -5.34 4.51 -17.41
CA THR A 68 -4.14 5.33 -17.63
C THR A 68 -3.58 5.89 -16.32
N ARG A 69 -4.46 6.16 -15.35
CA ARG A 69 -4.13 6.67 -14.02
C ARG A 69 -5.12 6.16 -12.98
N VAL A 70 -4.69 6.15 -11.71
CA VAL A 70 -5.62 5.99 -10.58
C VAL A 70 -6.48 7.24 -10.42
N GLY A 71 -7.69 7.07 -9.90
CA GLY A 71 -8.68 8.12 -9.67
C GLY A 71 -9.93 7.92 -10.52
N GLU A 72 -10.47 9.01 -11.04
CA GLU A 72 -11.67 9.00 -11.87
C GLU A 72 -11.40 8.51 -13.29
N ALA A 73 -12.23 7.60 -13.77
CA ALA A 73 -12.16 7.02 -15.11
C ALA A 73 -13.56 6.67 -15.66
N THR A 74 -13.65 6.56 -16.98
CA THR A 74 -14.85 6.14 -17.69
C THR A 74 -14.66 4.74 -18.27
N LEU A 75 -15.64 3.87 -18.08
CA LEU A 75 -15.63 2.48 -18.50
C LEU A 75 -16.85 2.18 -19.37
N LEU A 76 -16.63 1.74 -20.60
CA LEU A 76 -17.71 1.18 -21.41
C LEU A 76 -17.82 -0.32 -21.13
N VAL A 77 -18.90 -0.71 -20.46
CA VAL A 77 -19.25 -2.10 -20.22
C VAL A 77 -20.34 -2.46 -21.23
N PRO A 78 -20.10 -3.41 -22.15
CA PRO A 78 -21.14 -3.90 -23.05
C PRO A 78 -22.33 -4.37 -22.24
N SER A 79 -23.56 -3.99 -22.63
CA SER A 79 -24.75 -4.48 -21.93
C SER A 79 -24.82 -5.99 -22.09
N SER A 80 -24.69 -6.69 -20.97
CA SER A 80 -25.13 -8.07 -20.79
C SER A 80 -26.26 -8.02 -19.77
N ASP A 81 -27.29 -8.85 -19.92
CA ASP A 81 -28.43 -8.92 -18.99
C ASP A 81 -28.04 -9.46 -17.59
N ALA A 82 -26.75 -9.71 -17.34
CA ALA A 82 -26.24 -10.29 -16.10
C ALA A 82 -25.63 -9.25 -15.15
N THR A 83 -25.78 -9.51 -13.84
CA THR A 83 -25.04 -8.81 -12.78
C THR A 83 -23.55 -9.15 -12.89
N PHE A 84 -22.70 -8.15 -13.08
CA PHE A 84 -21.24 -8.35 -13.18
C PHE A 84 -20.56 -8.23 -11.82
N ILE A 85 -19.53 -9.06 -11.60
CA ILE A 85 -18.68 -9.04 -10.40
C ILE A 85 -17.37 -8.34 -10.75
N VAL A 86 -16.92 -7.45 -9.86
CA VAL A 86 -15.65 -6.75 -10.04
C VAL A 86 -14.57 -7.33 -9.15
N HIS A 87 -13.45 -7.74 -9.75
CA HIS A 87 -12.26 -8.18 -9.03
C HIS A 87 -11.17 -7.12 -9.09
N GLY A 88 -10.56 -6.82 -7.94
CA GLY A 88 -9.37 -5.98 -7.82
C GLY A 88 -8.10 -6.82 -7.95
N LEU A 89 -7.14 -6.34 -8.76
CA LEU A 89 -5.81 -6.93 -8.96
C LEU A 89 -4.76 -6.20 -8.12
#